data_AF-V5A8G3-F1
#
_entry.id   AF-V5A8G3-F1
#
_cell.length_a   1.000
_cell.length_b   1.000
_cell.length_c   1.000
_cell.angle_alpha   90.00
_cell.angle_beta   90.00
_cell.angle_gamma   90.00
#
_symmetry.space_group_name_H-M   'P 1'
#
loop_
_entity.id
_entity.type
_entity.pdbx_description
1 polymer ?
#
loop_
_entity_poly.entity_id
_entity_poly.type
_entity_poly.pdbx_seq_one_letter_code
_entity_poly.pdbx_strand_id
1 'polypeptide(L)'
;MIDDDKIARSKAIQRRTGKTFHVATRLLPERVRNPTYVLYAFFRVADEVVDDVDGTPPDEQRAELERIQRQALGEESADGAVLEAFAETRHEYGIDDEDVTVFMDAMMSDIDNSRYDTYDELEAYMDGSASAVGRMMTAIMDTEDEDKALPHATALGEAFQMSNFLRDVREVFWSGTGSTCRARRLKTRGDGRTD
;
A
#
# COMPACT_ATOMS: atom_id res chain seq x y z
N MET A 1 17.22 -14.74 -5.95
CA MET A 1 16.16 -15.65 -6.41
C MET A 1 15.37 -16.08 -5.19
N ILE A 2 14.17 -15.53 -5.09
CA ILE A 2 13.24 -15.77 -3.99
C ILE A 2 12.78 -17.23 -4.04
N ASP A 3 12.72 -17.87 -2.87
CA ASP A 3 12.31 -19.25 -2.73
C ASP A 3 10.85 -19.50 -3.20
N ASP A 4 10.62 -20.64 -3.86
CA ASP A 4 9.33 -20.99 -4.48
C ASP A 4 8.19 -21.11 -3.45
N ASP A 5 8.47 -21.55 -2.23
CA ASP A 5 7.45 -21.65 -1.17
C ASP A 5 7.01 -20.26 -0.70
N LYS A 6 7.95 -19.31 -0.63
CA LYS A 6 7.66 -17.91 -0.30
C LYS A 6 6.79 -17.25 -1.38
N ILE A 7 7.09 -17.51 -2.66
CA ILE A 7 6.26 -17.05 -3.79
C ILE A 7 4.87 -17.68 -3.74
N ALA A 8 4.79 -18.99 -3.49
CA ALA A 8 3.51 -19.71 -3.40
C ALA A 8 2.63 -19.15 -2.28
N ARG A 9 3.22 -18.82 -1.12
CA ARG A 9 2.51 -18.20 0.00
C ARG A 9 1.98 -16.81 -0.36
N SER A 10 2.81 -15.97 -0.96
CA SER A 10 2.45 -14.62 -1.38
C SER A 10 1.32 -14.62 -2.43
N LYS A 11 1.43 -15.51 -3.43
CA LYS A 11 0.39 -15.75 -4.43
C LYS A 11 -0.92 -16.21 -3.82
N ALA A 12 -0.87 -17.06 -2.79
CA ALA A 12 -2.07 -17.53 -2.10
C ALA A 12 -2.79 -16.39 -1.35
N ILE A 13 -2.04 -15.47 -0.75
CA ILE A 13 -2.59 -14.26 -0.10
C ILE A 13 -3.32 -13.41 -1.15
N GLN A 14 -2.64 -13.00 -2.23
CA GLN A 14 -3.26 -12.16 -3.26
C GLN A 14 -4.51 -12.81 -3.88
N ARG A 15 -4.47 -14.12 -4.14
CA ARG A 15 -5.62 -14.85 -4.71
C ARG A 15 -6.86 -14.77 -3.80
N ARG A 16 -6.67 -14.68 -2.49
CA ARG A 16 -7.76 -14.61 -1.50
C ARG A 16 -8.30 -13.19 -1.33
N THR A 17 -7.41 -12.20 -1.28
CA THR A 17 -7.75 -10.83 -0.89
C THR A 17 -7.97 -9.88 -2.08
N GLY A 18 -7.38 -10.15 -3.25
CA GLY A 18 -7.44 -9.27 -4.42
C GLY A 18 -7.73 -10.00 -5.72
N LYS A 19 -8.96 -10.52 -5.90
CA LYS A 19 -9.32 -11.36 -7.06
C LYS A 19 -9.06 -10.68 -8.42
N THR A 20 -9.41 -9.41 -8.56
CA THR A 20 -9.20 -8.65 -9.81
C THR A 20 -7.71 -8.40 -10.07
N PHE A 21 -6.97 -7.94 -9.06
CA PHE A 21 -5.52 -7.76 -9.15
C PHE A 21 -4.78 -9.07 -9.39
N HIS A 22 -5.24 -10.18 -8.83
CA HIS A 22 -4.67 -11.50 -9.09
C HIS A 22 -4.82 -11.91 -10.55
N VAL A 23 -5.97 -11.65 -11.18
CA VAL A 23 -6.17 -11.92 -12.61
C VAL A 23 -5.25 -11.05 -13.46
N ALA A 24 -5.13 -9.76 -13.14
CA ALA A 24 -4.21 -8.86 -13.84
C ALA A 24 -2.74 -9.30 -13.69
N THR A 25 -2.32 -9.66 -12.49
CA THR A 25 -0.96 -10.14 -12.18
C THR A 25 -0.61 -11.41 -12.98
N ARG A 26 -1.58 -12.30 -13.23
CA ARG A 26 -1.36 -13.50 -14.04
C ARG A 26 -1.02 -13.22 -15.51
N LEU A 27 -1.32 -12.03 -16.02
CA LEU A 27 -0.98 -11.62 -17.38
C LEU A 27 0.48 -11.15 -17.52
N LEU A 28 1.16 -10.91 -16.39
CA LEU A 28 2.55 -10.47 -16.39
C LEU A 28 3.50 -11.63 -16.73
N PRO A 29 4.64 -11.33 -17.39
CA PRO A 29 5.75 -12.26 -17.53
C PRO A 29 6.21 -12.77 -16.15
N GLU A 30 6.71 -14.00 -16.09
CA GLU A 30 7.08 -14.64 -14.82
C GLU A 30 8.07 -13.83 -13.97
N ARG A 31 9.07 -13.22 -14.63
CA ARG A 31 10.07 -12.34 -14.00
C ARG A 31 9.43 -11.24 -13.16
N VAL A 32 8.36 -10.63 -13.66
CA VAL A 32 7.64 -9.52 -12.99
C VAL A 32 6.55 -10.07 -12.07
N ARG A 33 5.88 -11.14 -12.48
CA ARG A 33 4.72 -11.71 -11.80
C ARG A 33 5.03 -12.20 -10.39
N ASN A 34 6.14 -12.91 -10.21
CA ASN A 34 6.52 -13.45 -8.90
C ASN A 34 6.82 -12.37 -7.86
N PRO A 35 7.70 -11.38 -8.13
CA PRO A 35 7.91 -10.26 -7.21
C PRO A 35 6.65 -9.40 -7.03
N THR A 36 5.76 -9.31 -8.04
CA THR A 36 4.45 -8.65 -7.86
C THR A 36 3.58 -9.36 -6.82
N TYR A 37 3.58 -10.69 -6.76
CA TYR A 37 2.86 -11.42 -5.70
C TYR A 37 3.42 -11.09 -4.32
N VAL A 38 4.75 -11.02 -4.21
CA VAL A 38 5.44 -10.70 -2.95
C VAL A 38 5.12 -9.28 -2.51
N LEU A 39 5.25 -8.30 -3.42
CA LEU A 39 4.93 -6.90 -3.17
C LEU A 39 3.48 -6.75 -2.67
N TYR A 40 2.52 -7.37 -3.34
CA TYR A 40 1.13 -7.35 -2.92
C TYR A 40 0.92 -7.99 -1.54
N ALA A 41 1.60 -9.11 -1.26
CA ALA A 41 1.49 -9.78 0.02
C ALA A 41 2.07 -8.93 1.16
N PHE A 42 3.15 -8.19 0.91
CA PHE A 42 3.73 -7.23 1.85
C PHE A 42 2.73 -6.13 2.23
N PHE A 43 2.09 -5.49 1.23
CA PHE A 43 1.06 -4.48 1.50
C PHE A 43 -0.07 -5.05 2.34
N ARG A 44 -0.49 -6.29 2.04
CA ARG A 44 -1.56 -6.93 2.80
C ARG A 44 -1.17 -7.22 4.25
N VAL A 45 0.10 -7.52 4.53
CA VAL A 45 0.60 -7.68 5.91
C VAL A 45 0.45 -6.36 6.68
N ALA A 46 0.82 -5.24 6.07
CA ALA A 46 0.65 -3.92 6.70
C ALA A 46 -0.84 -3.55 6.90
N ASP A 47 -1.68 -3.76 5.87
CA ASP A 47 -3.14 -3.54 5.96
C ASP A 47 -3.78 -4.37 7.09
N GLU A 48 -3.33 -5.61 7.31
CA GLU A 48 -3.87 -6.47 8.37
C GLU A 48 -3.63 -5.91 9.78
N VAL A 49 -2.51 -5.21 9.98
CA VAL A 49 -2.21 -4.54 11.26
C VAL A 49 -3.14 -3.32 11.45
N VAL A 50 -3.36 -2.54 10.39
CA VAL A 50 -4.20 -1.32 10.42
C VAL A 50 -5.69 -1.64 10.53
N ASP A 51 -6.16 -2.68 9.82
CA ASP A 51 -7.56 -3.11 9.83
C ASP A 51 -7.99 -3.61 11.22
N ASP A 52 -7.05 -4.13 12.01
CA ASP A 52 -7.20 -4.56 13.40
C ASP A 52 -8.47 -5.39 13.66
N VAL A 53 -8.42 -6.67 13.27
CA VAL A 53 -9.56 -7.59 13.43
C VAL A 53 -9.87 -7.89 14.90
N ASP A 54 -8.91 -7.68 15.80
CA ASP A 54 -8.96 -8.18 17.19
C ASP A 54 -9.01 -7.07 18.27
N GLY A 55 -8.95 -5.79 17.89
CA GLY A 55 -9.08 -4.65 18.84
C GLY A 55 -7.78 -4.27 19.55
N THR A 56 -6.65 -4.46 18.87
CA THR A 56 -5.29 -4.14 19.32
C THR A 56 -5.14 -2.63 19.60
N PRO A 57 -4.51 -2.21 20.71
CA PRO A 57 -4.28 -0.79 20.99
C PRO A 57 -3.47 -0.08 19.88
N PRO A 58 -3.78 1.20 19.55
CA PRO A 58 -3.06 1.96 18.51
C PRO A 58 -1.54 1.98 18.65
N ASP A 59 -1.04 2.13 19.89
CA ASP A 59 0.41 2.14 20.16
C ASP A 59 1.07 0.79 19.82
N GLU A 60 0.36 -0.33 20.01
CA GLU A 60 0.85 -1.66 19.68
C GLU A 60 0.82 -1.89 18.16
N GLN A 61 -0.22 -1.42 17.46
CA GLN A 61 -0.27 -1.43 15.98
C GLN A 61 0.89 -0.65 15.37
N ARG A 62 1.18 0.54 15.92
CA ARG A 62 2.29 1.38 15.47
C ARG A 62 3.64 0.70 15.69
N ALA A 63 3.87 0.15 16.88
CA ALA A 63 5.11 -0.57 17.18
C ALA A 63 5.30 -1.79 16.25
N GLU A 64 4.21 -2.46 15.88
CA GLU A 64 4.24 -3.58 14.93
C GLU A 64 4.56 -3.11 13.50
N LEU A 65 3.96 -2.02 13.03
CA LEU A 65 4.30 -1.44 11.71
C LEU A 65 5.76 -0.97 11.66
N GLU A 66 6.26 -0.33 12.71
CA GLU A 66 7.69 0.06 12.79
C GLU A 66 8.62 -1.17 12.74
N ARG A 67 8.22 -2.28 13.38
CA ARG A 67 8.95 -3.55 13.31
C ARG A 67 8.94 -4.13 11.90
N ILE A 68 7.77 -4.16 11.26
CA ILE A 68 7.61 -4.59 9.86
C ILE A 68 8.50 -3.75 8.94
N GLN A 69 8.54 -2.42 9.13
CA GLN A 69 9.39 -1.52 8.35
C GLN A 69 10.87 -1.88 8.49
N ARG A 70 11.40 -2.03 9.71
CA ARG A 70 12.80 -2.43 9.94
C ARG A 70 13.13 -3.76 9.26
N GLN A 71 12.21 -4.72 9.29
CA GLN A 71 12.39 -6.02 8.64
C GLN A 71 12.36 -5.91 7.11
N ALA A 72 11.45 -5.09 6.57
CA ALA A 72 11.33 -4.83 5.14
C ALA A 72 12.56 -4.12 4.55
N LEU A 73 13.17 -3.22 5.33
CA LEU A 73 14.42 -2.51 5.00
C LEU A 73 15.68 -3.37 5.22
N GLY A 74 15.54 -4.54 5.88
CA GLY A 74 16.65 -5.44 6.20
C GLY A 74 17.51 -4.99 7.38
N GLU A 75 17.01 -4.06 8.21
CA GLU A 75 17.64 -3.60 9.45
C GLU A 75 17.47 -4.61 10.60
N GLU A 76 16.44 -5.44 10.50
CA GLU A 76 16.10 -6.50 11.44
C GLU A 76 15.80 -7.80 10.69
N SER A 77 16.02 -8.95 11.33
CA SER A 77 15.64 -10.25 10.76
C SER A 77 14.15 -10.29 10.47
N ALA A 78 13.78 -10.64 9.24
CA ALA A 78 12.39 -10.73 8.85
C ALA A 78 11.68 -11.93 9.49
N ASP A 79 10.50 -11.68 10.06
CA ASP A 79 9.68 -12.71 10.68
C ASP A 79 8.63 -13.22 9.69
N GLY A 80 8.95 -14.37 9.09
CA GLY A 80 8.04 -15.11 8.24
C GLY A 80 8.23 -14.86 6.75
N ALA A 81 7.70 -15.81 5.98
CA ALA A 81 8.01 -15.96 4.56
C ALA A 81 7.72 -14.74 3.68
N VAL A 82 6.71 -13.92 4.03
CA VAL A 82 6.33 -12.74 3.23
C VAL A 82 7.34 -11.61 3.42
N LEU A 83 7.71 -11.29 4.67
CA LEU A 83 8.67 -10.22 4.95
C LEU A 83 10.07 -10.60 4.47
N GLU A 84 10.46 -11.87 4.64
CA GLU A 84 11.73 -12.36 4.07
C GLU A 84 11.74 -12.22 2.54
N ALA A 85 10.67 -12.62 1.87
CA ALA A 85 10.58 -12.50 0.42
C ALA A 85 10.58 -11.04 -0.03
N PHE A 86 9.93 -10.15 0.72
CA PHE A 86 9.91 -8.73 0.39
C PHE A 86 11.30 -8.12 0.53
N ALA A 87 12.02 -8.39 1.62
CA ALA A 87 13.40 -7.92 1.79
C ALA A 87 14.33 -8.43 0.68
N GLU A 88 14.20 -9.70 0.29
CA GLU A 88 14.90 -10.29 -0.86
C GLU A 88 14.52 -9.59 -2.18
N THR A 89 13.22 -9.31 -2.40
CA THR A 89 12.71 -8.61 -3.59
C THR A 89 13.24 -7.18 -3.66
N ARG A 90 13.15 -6.44 -2.55
CA ARG A 90 13.64 -5.07 -2.43
C ARG A 90 15.11 -4.99 -2.84
N HIS A 91 15.93 -5.87 -2.29
CA HIS A 91 17.35 -5.95 -2.62
C HIS A 91 17.60 -6.40 -4.08
N GLU A 92 16.86 -7.40 -4.58
CA GLU A 92 17.04 -7.94 -5.93
C GLU A 92 16.68 -6.92 -7.03
N TYR A 93 15.64 -6.11 -6.82
CA TYR A 93 15.12 -5.15 -7.80
C TYR A 93 15.52 -3.70 -7.52
N GLY A 94 16.27 -3.43 -6.45
CA GLY A 94 16.70 -2.08 -6.11
C GLY A 94 15.54 -1.14 -5.75
N ILE A 95 14.53 -1.64 -5.05
CA ILE A 95 13.42 -0.81 -4.56
C ILE A 95 13.97 0.20 -3.54
N ASP A 96 13.65 1.47 -3.73
CA ASP A 96 14.11 2.57 -2.88
C ASP A 96 13.58 2.43 -1.43
N ASP A 97 14.45 2.69 -0.46
CA ASP A 97 14.10 2.73 0.97
C ASP A 97 13.12 3.85 1.29
N GLU A 98 13.21 4.96 0.56
CA GLU A 98 12.29 6.08 0.70
C GLU A 98 10.87 5.67 0.35
N ASP A 99 10.68 4.89 -0.72
CA ASP A 99 9.35 4.40 -1.11
C ASP A 99 8.75 3.47 -0.05
N VAL A 100 9.56 2.58 0.52
CA VAL A 100 9.11 1.68 1.59
C VAL A 100 8.74 2.49 2.84
N THR A 101 9.56 3.47 3.19
CA THR A 101 9.32 4.35 4.34
C THR A 101 8.05 5.17 4.17
N VAL A 102 7.87 5.83 3.02
CA VAL A 102 6.69 6.66 2.74
C VAL A 102 5.41 5.82 2.69
N PHE A 103 5.46 4.58 2.19
CA PHE A 103 4.35 3.64 2.30
C PHE A 103 4.02 3.28 3.76
N MET A 104 5.02 2.91 4.57
CA MET A 104 4.80 2.53 5.97
C MET A 104 4.31 3.72 6.82
N ASP A 105 4.78 4.93 6.54
CA ASP A 105 4.29 6.17 7.17
C ASP A 105 2.80 6.42 6.87
N ALA A 106 2.36 6.12 5.65
CA ALA A 106 0.94 6.18 5.29
C ALA A 106 0.11 5.15 6.07
N MET A 107 0.61 3.92 6.23
CA MET A 107 -0.06 2.87 7.03
C MET A 107 -0.16 3.27 8.51
N MET A 108 0.91 3.82 9.07
CA MET A 108 0.92 4.33 10.44
C MET A 108 -0.02 5.54 10.63
N SER A 109 -0.21 6.34 9.59
CA SER A 109 -1.15 7.46 9.60
C SER A 109 -2.61 6.99 9.61
N ASP A 110 -2.92 5.86 8.96
CA ASP A 110 -4.27 5.28 8.92
C ASP A 110 -4.75 4.72 10.27
N ILE A 111 -3.84 4.50 11.23
CA ILE A 111 -4.20 4.13 12.61
C ILE A 111 -5.02 5.25 13.26
N ASP A 112 -4.52 6.49 13.18
CA ASP A 112 -5.06 7.64 13.91
C ASP A 112 -6.00 8.51 13.07
N ASN A 113 -5.76 8.60 11.76
CA ASN A 113 -6.46 9.51 10.88
C ASN A 113 -7.64 8.83 10.19
N SER A 114 -8.79 9.50 10.24
CA SER A 114 -10.00 9.09 9.50
C SER A 114 -10.45 10.14 8.47
N ARG A 115 -9.78 11.31 8.44
CA ARG A 115 -10.14 12.49 7.66
C ARG A 115 -8.91 13.37 7.40
N TYR A 116 -8.93 14.03 6.24
CA TYR A 116 -7.94 15.01 5.81
C TYR A 116 -8.64 16.34 5.58
N ASP A 117 -8.14 17.42 6.20
CA ASP A 117 -8.78 18.74 6.16
C ASP A 117 -8.46 19.48 4.86
N THR A 118 -7.30 19.20 4.26
CA THR A 118 -6.84 19.84 3.02
C THR A 118 -6.55 18.81 1.92
N TYR A 119 -6.54 19.29 0.66
CA TYR A 119 -6.12 18.46 -0.46
C TYR A 119 -4.64 18.08 -0.34
N ASP A 120 -3.79 19.00 0.10
CA ASP A 120 -2.35 18.74 0.27
C ASP A 120 -2.08 17.61 1.27
N GLU A 121 -2.84 17.54 2.37
CA GLU A 121 -2.77 16.41 3.32
C GLU A 121 -3.23 15.08 2.67
N LEU A 122 -4.29 15.13 1.87
CA LEU A 122 -4.78 13.96 1.14
C LEU A 122 -3.78 13.52 0.07
N GLU A 123 -3.16 14.46 -0.63
CA GLU A 123 -2.14 14.23 -1.66
C GLU A 123 -0.89 13.58 -1.04
N ALA A 124 -0.42 14.09 0.10
CA ALA A 124 0.67 13.46 0.85
C ALA A 124 0.33 12.02 1.27
N TYR A 125 -0.90 11.76 1.71
CA TYR A 125 -1.35 10.40 2.00
C TYR A 125 -1.44 9.52 0.74
N MET A 126 -1.91 10.06 -0.39
CA MET A 126 -1.95 9.33 -1.66
C MET A 126 -0.55 9.01 -2.18
N ASP A 127 0.44 9.87 -1.90
CA ASP A 127 1.83 9.60 -2.26
C ASP A 127 2.33 8.30 -1.63
N GLY A 128 2.14 8.13 -0.31
CA GLY A 128 2.52 6.89 0.37
C GLY A 128 1.60 5.70 0.12
N SER A 129 0.28 5.89 0.17
CA SER A 129 -0.67 4.78 0.05
C SER A 129 -0.81 4.22 -1.38
N ALA A 130 -0.37 4.96 -2.41
CA ALA A 130 -0.54 4.51 -3.80
C ALA A 130 0.59 4.89 -4.75
N SER A 131 1.12 6.12 -4.70
CA SER A 131 2.18 6.52 -5.65
C SER A 131 3.48 5.76 -5.40
N ALA A 132 3.86 5.56 -4.13
CA ALA A 132 5.00 4.72 -3.72
C ALA A 132 4.87 3.29 -4.27
N VAL A 133 3.66 2.72 -4.25
CA VAL A 133 3.39 1.39 -4.84
C VAL A 133 3.70 1.38 -6.34
N GLY A 134 3.34 2.45 -7.06
CA GLY A 134 3.68 2.61 -8.48
C GLY A 134 5.19 2.69 -8.73
N ARG A 135 5.93 3.39 -7.85
CA ARG A 135 7.39 3.50 -7.92
C ARG A 135 8.07 2.16 -7.64
N MET A 136 7.69 1.44 -6.58
CA MET A 136 8.16 0.08 -6.30
C MET A 136 7.88 -0.89 -7.45
N MET A 137 6.70 -0.80 -8.06
CA MET A 137 6.36 -1.62 -9.23
C MET A 137 7.21 -1.28 -10.45
N THR A 138 7.66 -0.03 -10.60
CA THR A 138 8.53 0.39 -11.70
C THR A 138 9.90 -0.29 -11.58
N ALA A 139 10.48 -0.33 -10.39
CA ALA A 139 11.72 -1.06 -10.11
C ALA A 139 11.59 -2.56 -10.46
N ILE A 140 10.46 -3.20 -10.10
CA ILE A 140 10.21 -4.61 -10.45
C ILE A 140 10.09 -4.81 -11.98
N MET A 141 9.45 -3.87 -12.66
CA MET A 141 9.26 -3.94 -14.11
C MET A 141 10.58 -3.84 -14.86
N ASP A 142 11.62 -3.24 -14.28
CA ASP A 142 12.98 -3.13 -14.86
C ASP A 142 12.91 -2.61 -16.31
N THR A 143 12.32 -1.42 -16.47
CA THR A 143 12.06 -0.81 -17.78
C THR A 143 13.29 -0.10 -18.32
N GLU A 144 13.52 -0.16 -19.64
CA GLU A 144 14.71 0.43 -20.28
C GLU A 144 14.85 1.96 -20.10
N ASP A 145 13.75 2.68 -19.87
CA ASP A 145 13.70 4.14 -19.72
C ASP A 145 12.93 4.50 -18.44
N GLU A 146 13.52 4.15 -17.30
CA GLU A 146 12.93 4.32 -15.97
C GLU A 146 12.58 5.79 -15.66
N ASP A 147 13.46 6.73 -16.00
CA ASP A 147 13.24 8.18 -15.81
C ASP A 147 11.95 8.66 -16.48
N LYS A 148 11.60 8.06 -17.62
CA LYS A 148 10.36 8.35 -18.33
C LYS A 148 9.17 7.58 -17.77
N ALA A 149 9.37 6.36 -17.27
CA ALA A 149 8.31 5.52 -16.72
C ALA A 149 7.83 6.00 -15.35
N LEU A 150 8.75 6.42 -14.47
CA LEU A 150 8.48 6.78 -13.08
C LEU A 150 7.36 7.82 -12.92
N PRO A 151 7.38 8.99 -13.61
CA PRO A 151 6.30 9.98 -13.46
C PRO A 151 4.92 9.45 -13.86
N HIS A 152 4.87 8.57 -14.86
CA HIS A 152 3.62 7.96 -15.32
C HIS A 152 3.12 6.88 -14.36
N ALA A 153 4.02 6.09 -13.78
CA ALA A 153 3.67 5.09 -12.78
C ALA A 153 3.16 5.73 -11.48
N THR A 154 3.82 6.80 -11.02
CA THR A 154 3.39 7.63 -9.88
C THR A 154 1.97 8.17 -10.12
N ALA A 155 1.74 8.84 -11.26
CA ALA A 155 0.42 9.39 -11.59
C ALA A 155 -0.66 8.31 -11.73
N LEU A 156 -0.31 7.11 -12.22
CA LEU A 156 -1.22 5.98 -12.30
C LEU A 156 -1.62 5.47 -10.92
N GLY A 157 -0.67 5.41 -9.97
CA GLY A 157 -0.94 5.07 -8.57
C GLY A 157 -1.95 6.02 -7.94
N GLU A 158 -1.70 7.32 -8.04
CA GLU A 158 -2.62 8.37 -7.58
C GLU A 158 -4.01 8.23 -8.21
N ALA A 159 -4.09 8.06 -9.55
CA ALA A 159 -5.35 7.90 -10.25
C ALA A 159 -6.14 6.65 -9.81
N PHE A 160 -5.46 5.55 -9.51
CA PHE A 160 -6.11 4.37 -8.94
C PHE A 160 -6.66 4.64 -7.55
N GLN A 161 -5.94 5.38 -6.72
CA GLN A 161 -6.40 5.71 -5.38
C GLN A 161 -7.58 6.66 -5.39
N MET A 162 -7.56 7.69 -6.26
CA MET A 162 -8.72 8.53 -6.52
C MET A 162 -9.91 7.71 -7.01
N SER A 163 -9.68 6.71 -7.87
CA SER A 163 -10.74 5.83 -8.36
C SER A 163 -11.34 4.96 -7.24
N ASN A 164 -10.52 4.44 -6.32
CA ASN A 164 -10.99 3.78 -5.09
C ASN A 164 -11.82 4.77 -4.25
N PHE A 165 -11.32 6.01 -4.09
CA PHE A 165 -12.02 7.08 -3.39
C PHE A 165 -13.34 7.49 -4.01
N LEU A 166 -13.55 7.31 -5.31
CA LEU A 166 -14.84 7.56 -5.95
C LEU A 166 -15.77 6.34 -5.86
N ARG A 167 -15.22 5.13 -6.02
CA ARG A 167 -15.99 3.88 -5.97
C ARG A 167 -16.72 3.71 -4.64
N ASP A 168 -15.99 3.88 -3.52
CA ASP A 168 -16.56 3.56 -2.21
C ASP A 168 -17.31 4.75 -1.54
N VAL A 169 -17.50 5.90 -2.23
CA VAL A 169 -18.25 7.06 -1.69
C VAL A 169 -19.64 6.63 -1.25
N ARG A 170 -20.26 5.76 -2.06
CA ARG A 170 -21.60 5.24 -1.81
C ARG A 170 -21.68 4.39 -0.55
N GLU A 171 -20.64 3.61 -0.27
CA GLU A 171 -20.57 2.72 0.90
C GLU A 171 -20.45 3.54 2.19
N VAL A 172 -19.65 4.61 2.17
CA VAL A 172 -19.52 5.55 3.30
C VAL A 172 -20.81 6.30 3.61
N PHE A 173 -21.62 6.65 2.60
CA PHE A 173 -22.89 7.35 2.82
C PHE A 173 -23.99 6.45 3.41
N TRP A 174 -23.97 5.13 3.16
CA TRP A 174 -25.03 4.21 3.57
C TRP A 174 -24.76 3.49 4.90
N SER A 175 -23.50 3.30 5.30
CA SER A 175 -23.16 2.48 6.47
C SER A 175 -23.46 3.15 7.82
N GLY A 176 -23.70 4.47 7.88
CA GLY A 176 -24.07 5.23 9.10
C GLY A 176 -23.09 5.14 10.28
N THR A 177 -22.05 4.33 10.15
CA THR A 177 -21.10 3.88 11.15
C THR A 177 -19.75 3.87 10.46
N GLY A 178 -18.74 4.46 11.10
CA GLY A 178 -17.39 4.65 10.56
C GLY A 178 -16.58 3.36 10.44
N SER A 179 -17.05 2.41 9.63
CA SER A 179 -16.29 1.22 9.27
C SER A 179 -15.94 1.30 7.78
N THR A 180 -14.62 1.27 7.55
CA THR A 180 -13.89 1.07 6.28
C THR A 180 -13.97 2.17 5.21
N CYS A 181 -13.59 3.39 5.58
CA CYS A 181 -12.88 4.31 4.68
C CYS A 181 -12.25 5.47 5.48
N ARG A 182 -10.99 5.28 5.89
CA ARG A 182 -10.25 6.19 6.78
C ARG A 182 -9.64 7.41 6.06
N ALA A 183 -9.82 7.55 4.76
CA ALA A 183 -9.35 8.70 3.99
C ALA A 183 -10.49 9.35 3.17
N ARG A 184 -11.55 9.89 3.79
CA ARG A 184 -12.72 10.30 2.97
C ARG A 184 -13.59 11.48 3.37
N ARG A 185 -13.10 12.46 4.14
CA ARG A 185 -13.79 13.75 4.23
C ARG A 185 -12.84 14.93 4.13
N LEU A 186 -12.74 15.52 2.94
CA LEU A 186 -12.31 16.90 2.76
C LEU A 186 -13.41 17.82 3.31
N LYS A 187 -13.03 18.72 4.22
CA LYS A 187 -13.93 19.76 4.70
C LYS A 187 -14.11 20.76 3.57
N THR A 188 -15.25 20.75 2.89
CA THR A 188 -15.64 21.90 2.08
C THR A 188 -15.70 23.08 3.03
N ARG A 189 -14.85 24.10 2.82
CA ARG A 189 -14.96 25.38 3.52
C ARG A 189 -16.41 25.82 3.34
N GLY A 190 -17.16 25.87 4.44
CA GLY A 190 -18.49 26.45 4.45
C GLY A 190 -18.36 27.86 3.88
N ASP A 191 -18.96 28.08 2.72
CA ASP A 191 -19.20 29.42 2.21
C ASP A 191 -20.00 30.15 3.29
N GLY A 192 -19.34 31.08 3.96
CA GLY A 192 -19.91 31.91 5.00
C GLY A 192 -20.91 32.90 4.42
N ARG A 193 -22.01 32.41 3.85
CA ARG A 193 -23.18 33.22 3.58
C ARG A 193 -24.03 33.29 4.84
N THR A 194 -23.73 34.32 5.61
CA THR A 194 -24.74 35.01 6.42
C THR A 194 -25.82 35.54 5.48
N ASP A 195 -27.03 35.01 5.61
CA ASP A 195 -28.28 35.76 5.40
C ASP A 195 -28.87 36.08 6.78
#